data_AF-A0A524M2W5-F1
#
_entry.id   AF-A0A524M2W5-F1
#
_cell.length_a   1.000
_cell.length_b   1.000
_cell.length_c   1.000
_cell.angle_alpha   90.00
_cell.angle_beta   90.00
_cell.angle_gamma   90.00
#
_symmetry.space_group_name_H-M   'P 1'
#
loop_
_entity.id
_entity.type
_entity.pdbx_description
1 polymer ?
#
loop_
_entity_poly.entity_id
_entity_poly.type
_entity_poly.pdbx_seq_one_letter_code
_entity_poly.pdbx_strand_id
1 'polypeptide(L)'
;MATRDIRALPKLEGTVHVNMAQIIKFMPSYFFMPKEYPEVGTITESKDDDFLFNLGITKGLSQIQFHNYREVYDIVDIPNVNIFKKQIEVFNEFMTEATPDEKQGEDLDFILNAGELFSLVVYGQLIIENAKIYKIHNHLLDQIFDFMVRDFSRYALQMHSKQSSTEKQQEILLRMIMKPDVNKER
;
A
#
# COMPACT_ATOMS: atom_id res chain seq x y z
N MET A 1 4.32 -20.42 36.31
CA MET A 1 4.88 -19.87 35.05
C MET A 1 3.82 -19.15 34.23
N ALA A 2 2.67 -19.75 33.91
CA ALA A 2 1.57 -19.11 33.16
C ALA A 2 1.14 -17.71 33.66
N THR A 3 1.00 -17.50 34.97
CA THR A 3 0.56 -16.21 35.54
C THR A 3 1.56 -15.05 35.34
N ARG A 4 2.84 -15.36 35.15
CA ARG A 4 3.88 -14.36 34.85
C ARG A 4 3.82 -13.96 33.38
N ASP A 5 3.69 -14.94 32.50
CA ASP A 5 3.79 -14.76 31.06
C ASP A 5 2.47 -14.17 30.49
N ILE A 6 1.31 -14.45 31.09
CA ILE A 6 -0.01 -13.83 30.76
C ILE A 6 -0.07 -12.34 31.12
N ARG A 7 0.70 -11.91 32.14
CA ARG A 7 0.74 -10.50 32.61
C ARG A 7 1.76 -9.65 31.87
N ALA A 8 2.66 -10.26 31.10
CA ALA A 8 3.48 -9.50 30.18
C ALA A 8 2.55 -8.91 29.13
N LEU A 9 2.51 -7.57 29.03
CA LEU A 9 1.80 -6.91 27.93
C LEU A 9 2.30 -7.54 26.63
N PRO A 10 1.45 -8.22 25.85
CA PRO A 10 1.87 -8.73 24.58
C PRO A 10 2.25 -7.52 23.72
N LYS A 11 3.55 -7.25 23.59
CA LYS A 11 4.07 -6.37 22.54
C LYS A 11 3.98 -7.13 21.22
N LEU A 12 2.75 -7.44 20.80
CA LEU A 12 2.44 -8.15 19.56
C LEU A 12 2.57 -7.24 18.34
N GLU A 13 2.56 -5.93 18.55
CA GLU A 13 2.72 -4.93 17.50
C GLU A 13 4.08 -4.25 17.68
N GLY A 14 4.93 -4.31 16.64
CA GLY A 14 6.02 -3.35 16.53
C GLY A 14 5.44 -1.93 16.54
N THR A 15 6.24 -0.93 16.89
CA THR A 15 5.77 0.46 16.69
C THR A 15 5.40 0.64 15.22
N VAL A 16 4.47 1.54 14.91
CA VAL A 16 4.01 1.79 13.52
C VAL A 16 5.20 1.93 12.56
N HIS A 17 6.28 2.59 13.02
CA HIS A 17 7.50 2.78 12.24
C HIS A 17 8.24 1.47 11.92
N VAL A 18 8.27 0.51 12.84
CA VAL A 18 8.86 -0.83 12.60
C VAL A 18 8.05 -1.58 11.55
N ASN A 19 6.72 -1.54 11.64
CA ASN A 19 5.84 -2.19 10.66
C ASN A 19 6.00 -1.52 9.28
N MET A 20 6.05 -0.19 9.22
CA MET A 20 6.27 0.56 7.97
C MET A 20 7.62 0.27 7.33
N ALA A 21 8.68 0.22 8.13
CA ALA A 21 10.02 -0.15 7.66
C ALA A 21 10.09 -1.59 7.14
N GLN A 22 9.22 -2.49 7.61
CA GLN A 22 9.11 -3.84 7.07
C GLN A 22 8.40 -3.84 5.71
N ILE A 23 7.26 -3.15 5.57
CA ILE A 23 6.50 -3.21 4.32
C ILE A 23 7.23 -2.53 3.15
N ILE A 24 7.98 -1.45 3.40
CA ILE A 24 8.70 -0.71 2.34
C ILE A 24 9.74 -1.59 1.65
N LYS A 25 10.22 -2.65 2.31
CA LYS A 25 11.13 -3.62 1.69
C LYS A 25 10.50 -4.34 0.49
N PHE A 26 9.18 -4.45 0.43
CA PHE A 26 8.46 -5.05 -0.70
C PHE A 26 8.21 -4.07 -1.84
N MET A 27 8.29 -2.77 -1.59
CA MET A 27 7.86 -1.73 -2.52
C MET A 27 8.58 -1.80 -3.88
N PRO A 28 9.93 -1.94 -3.97
CA PRO A 28 10.59 -2.03 -5.27
C PRO A 28 10.12 -3.25 -6.08
N SER A 29 10.00 -4.41 -5.43
CA SER A 29 9.60 -5.65 -6.09
C SER A 29 8.13 -5.64 -6.51
N TYR A 30 7.25 -5.04 -5.70
CA TYR A 30 5.84 -4.86 -6.01
C TYR A 30 5.62 -3.99 -7.25
N PHE A 31 6.33 -2.85 -7.37
CA PHE A 31 6.10 -1.91 -8.47
C PHE A 31 6.84 -2.26 -9.76
N PHE A 32 8.04 -2.85 -9.66
CA PHE A 32 8.97 -2.92 -10.79
C PHE A 32 9.46 -4.33 -11.15
N MET A 33 9.12 -5.36 -10.38
CA MET A 33 9.59 -6.74 -10.61
C MET A 33 8.45 -7.76 -10.60
N PRO A 34 7.43 -7.60 -11.46
CA PRO A 34 6.29 -8.50 -11.48
C PRO A 34 6.71 -9.92 -11.86
N LYS A 35 5.98 -10.91 -11.33
CA LYS A 35 6.15 -12.32 -11.66
C LYS A 35 4.79 -12.99 -11.78
N GLU A 36 4.67 -13.89 -12.75
CA GLU A 36 3.50 -14.74 -12.88
C GLU A 36 3.44 -15.77 -11.74
N TYR A 37 2.28 -15.82 -11.10
CA TYR A 37 1.94 -16.81 -10.09
C TYR A 37 0.57 -17.42 -10.46
N PRO A 38 0.24 -18.62 -9.96
CA PRO A 38 -1.09 -19.18 -10.13
C PRO A 38 -2.13 -18.32 -9.39
N GLU A 39 -3.33 -18.19 -9.97
CA GLU A 39 -4.45 -17.58 -9.25
C GLU A 39 -4.75 -18.37 -7.96
N VAL A 40 -4.88 -17.64 -6.85
CA VAL A 40 -5.20 -18.21 -5.54
C VAL A 40 -6.68 -17.95 -5.25
N GLY A 41 -7.43 -19.02 -5.03
CA GLY A 41 -8.84 -18.95 -4.65
C GLY A 41 -9.07 -18.65 -3.16
N THR A 42 -10.32 -18.46 -2.77
CA THR A 42 -10.70 -18.32 -1.35
C THR A 42 -10.62 -19.66 -0.63
N ILE A 43 -9.96 -19.70 0.52
CA ILE A 43 -9.92 -20.88 1.39
C ILE A 43 -11.08 -20.79 2.39
N THR A 44 -12.11 -21.61 2.21
CA THR A 44 -13.29 -21.68 3.10
C THR A 44 -13.41 -23.02 3.84
N GLU A 45 -12.45 -23.91 3.64
CA GLU A 45 -12.45 -25.25 4.20
C GLU A 45 -12.10 -25.24 5.69
N SER A 46 -12.76 -26.08 6.48
CA SER A 46 -12.40 -26.31 7.88
C SER A 46 -11.22 -27.29 7.95
N LYS A 47 -10.02 -26.83 7.57
CA LYS A 47 -8.77 -27.58 7.66
C LYS A 47 -7.77 -26.86 8.56
N ASP A 48 -6.86 -27.64 9.14
CA ASP A 48 -5.75 -27.08 9.90
C ASP A 48 -4.83 -26.28 8.98
N ASP A 49 -4.34 -25.15 9.48
CA ASP A 49 -3.32 -24.34 8.80
C ASP A 49 -1.97 -24.58 9.48
N ASP A 50 -1.44 -25.78 9.26
CA ASP A 50 -0.15 -26.23 9.82
C ASP A 50 1.00 -25.28 9.46
N PHE A 51 0.85 -24.47 8.40
CA PHE A 51 1.86 -23.48 8.01
C PHE A 51 2.06 -22.42 9.09
N LEU A 52 1.02 -22.05 9.83
CA LEU A 52 1.11 -21.07 10.94
C LEU A 52 2.13 -21.49 12.01
N PHE A 53 2.30 -22.79 12.24
CA PHE A 53 3.25 -23.33 13.22
C PHE A 53 4.61 -23.69 12.61
N ASN A 54 4.70 -23.72 11.29
CA ASN A 54 5.90 -24.07 10.52
C ASN A 54 6.45 -22.88 9.71
N LEU A 55 6.26 -21.66 10.22
CA LEU A 55 6.75 -20.44 9.57
C LEU A 55 8.27 -20.51 9.36
N GLY A 56 8.71 -20.26 8.14
CA GLY A 56 10.12 -20.22 7.77
C GLY A 56 10.86 -19.01 8.36
N ILE A 57 12.15 -18.91 8.02
CA ILE A 57 12.98 -17.76 8.39
C ILE A 57 12.46 -16.48 7.74
N THR A 58 12.45 -15.37 8.50
CA THR A 58 11.95 -14.05 8.04
C THR A 58 12.98 -13.24 7.24
N LYS A 59 13.95 -13.91 6.60
CA LYS A 59 14.99 -13.28 5.77
C LYS A 59 14.54 -13.19 4.31
N GLY A 60 15.04 -12.19 3.58
CA GLY A 60 14.81 -12.08 2.14
C GLY A 60 13.46 -11.45 1.74
N LEU A 61 12.81 -10.69 2.63
CA LEU A 61 11.53 -10.02 2.34
C LEU A 61 11.58 -9.17 1.05
N SER A 62 12.69 -8.48 0.78
CA SER A 62 12.86 -7.68 -0.43
C SER A 62 12.96 -8.51 -1.72
N GLN A 63 13.19 -9.82 -1.62
CA GLN A 63 13.24 -10.73 -2.78
C GLN A 63 11.86 -11.28 -3.14
N ILE A 64 10.83 -11.03 -2.32
CA ILE A 64 9.46 -11.44 -2.63
C ILE A 64 8.94 -10.60 -3.79
N GLN A 65 8.45 -11.28 -4.82
CA GLN A 65 7.84 -10.69 -6.01
C GLN A 65 6.32 -10.88 -5.96
N PHE A 66 5.60 -10.08 -6.73
CA PHE A 66 4.15 -10.06 -6.75
C PHE A 66 3.63 -10.14 -8.18
N HIS A 67 2.34 -10.41 -8.33
CA HIS A 67 1.65 -10.18 -9.60
C HIS A 67 1.75 -8.71 -10.02
N ASN A 68 1.58 -8.45 -11.32
CA ASN A 68 1.51 -7.09 -11.81
C ASN A 68 0.21 -6.42 -11.35
N TYR A 69 0.31 -5.52 -10.37
CA TYR A 69 -0.85 -4.84 -9.78
C TYR A 69 -1.68 -4.07 -10.82
N ARG A 70 -1.08 -3.62 -11.92
CA ARG A 70 -1.79 -2.87 -12.97
C ARG A 70 -2.93 -3.67 -13.58
N GLU A 71 -2.76 -4.98 -13.72
CA GLU A 71 -3.78 -5.88 -14.26
C GLU A 71 -5.06 -5.85 -13.42
N VAL A 72 -4.94 -5.67 -12.10
CA VAL A 72 -6.09 -5.55 -11.19
C VAL A 72 -6.75 -4.18 -11.29
N TYR A 73 -5.98 -3.10 -11.43
CA TYR A 73 -6.55 -1.77 -11.56
C TYR A 73 -7.20 -1.53 -12.94
N ASP A 74 -6.71 -2.19 -13.99
CA ASP A 74 -7.20 -2.01 -15.36
C ASP A 74 -8.51 -2.74 -15.66
N ILE A 75 -8.93 -3.69 -14.83
CA ILE A 75 -10.24 -4.36 -14.97
C ILE A 75 -11.43 -3.51 -14.51
N VAL A 76 -11.19 -2.36 -13.88
CA VAL A 76 -12.25 -1.49 -13.33
C VAL A 76 -12.21 -0.11 -13.97
N ASP A 77 -13.33 0.30 -14.56
CA ASP A 77 -13.54 1.66 -15.08
C ASP A 77 -14.50 2.44 -14.17
N ILE A 78 -13.94 3.01 -13.11
CA ILE A 78 -14.67 3.79 -12.09
C ILE A 78 -13.95 5.14 -11.90
N PRO A 79 -14.66 6.28 -11.80
CA PRO A 79 -14.04 7.61 -11.76
C PRO A 79 -12.96 7.77 -10.70
N ASN A 80 -13.24 7.43 -9.43
CA ASN A 80 -12.25 7.57 -8.36
C ASN A 80 -11.11 6.56 -8.46
N VAL A 81 -11.35 5.36 -8.98
CA VAL A 81 -10.27 4.38 -9.27
C VAL A 81 -9.33 4.92 -10.36
N ASN A 82 -9.88 5.55 -11.40
CA ASN A 82 -9.09 6.15 -12.48
C ASN A 82 -8.26 7.35 -12.01
N ILE A 83 -8.75 8.13 -11.05
CA ILE A 83 -7.96 9.19 -10.41
C ILE A 83 -6.84 8.57 -9.57
N PHE A 84 -7.15 7.55 -8.78
CA PHE A 84 -6.18 6.84 -7.95
C PHE A 84 -5.06 6.20 -8.80
N LYS A 85 -5.39 5.58 -9.94
CA LYS A 85 -4.41 5.08 -10.92
C LYS A 85 -3.42 6.16 -11.36
N LYS A 86 -3.88 7.39 -11.62
CA LYS A 86 -2.99 8.51 -11.98
C LYS A 86 -2.07 8.87 -10.83
N GLN A 87 -2.55 8.86 -9.58
CA GLN A 87 -1.70 9.10 -8.41
C GLN A 87 -0.64 8.02 -8.27
N ILE A 88 -0.99 6.75 -8.50
CA ILE A 88 -0.03 5.63 -8.49
C ILE A 88 1.05 5.84 -9.55
N GLU A 89 0.70 6.25 -10.77
CA GLU A 89 1.72 6.49 -11.82
C GLU A 89 2.65 7.65 -11.48
N VAL A 90 2.14 8.73 -10.87
CA VAL A 90 3.00 9.81 -10.37
C VAL A 90 3.90 9.29 -9.22
N PHE A 91 3.39 8.38 -8.38
CA PHE A 91 4.20 7.75 -7.32
C PHE A 91 5.28 6.82 -7.89
N ASN A 92 5.01 6.10 -8.98
CA ASN A 92 6.05 5.36 -9.71
C ASN A 92 7.15 6.30 -10.20
N GLU A 93 6.75 7.42 -10.81
CA GLU A 93 7.70 8.44 -11.27
C GLU A 93 8.56 8.92 -10.09
N PHE A 94 7.96 9.25 -8.95
CA PHE A 94 8.68 9.64 -7.74
C PHE A 94 9.73 8.60 -7.31
N MET A 95 9.36 7.32 -7.30
CA MET A 95 10.26 6.23 -6.92
C MET A 95 11.41 6.00 -7.92
N THR A 96 11.24 6.39 -9.18
CA THR A 96 12.27 6.24 -10.23
C THR A 96 13.15 7.48 -10.41
N GLU A 97 12.54 8.67 -10.33
CA GLU A 97 13.15 9.94 -10.72
C GLU A 97 13.61 10.76 -9.53
N ALA A 98 12.98 10.56 -8.37
CA ALA A 98 13.22 11.35 -7.16
C ALA A 98 13.27 10.47 -5.91
N THR A 99 13.82 9.27 -6.07
CA THR A 99 13.96 8.27 -5.01
C THR A 99 14.61 8.92 -3.77
N PRO A 100 14.08 8.63 -2.56
CA PRO A 100 14.66 9.17 -1.34
C PRO A 100 16.13 8.77 -1.16
N ASP A 101 16.95 9.70 -0.66
CA ASP A 101 18.36 9.43 -0.36
C ASP A 101 18.52 8.66 0.97
N GLU A 102 19.76 8.26 1.30
CA GLU A 102 20.04 7.52 2.54
C GLU A 102 19.61 8.29 3.80
N LYS A 103 19.72 9.62 3.83
CA LYS A 103 19.33 10.44 4.99
C LYS A 103 17.82 10.48 5.15
N GLN A 104 17.09 10.61 4.04
CA GLN A 104 15.62 10.51 4.03
C GLN A 104 15.15 9.09 4.38
N GLY A 105 15.93 8.07 4.02
CA GLY A 105 15.71 6.68 4.41
C GLY A 105 15.94 6.38 5.90
N GLU A 106 16.58 7.29 6.65
CA GLU A 106 16.71 7.24 8.11
C GLU A 106 15.64 8.10 8.82
N ASP A 107 14.96 8.99 8.10
CA ASP A 107 13.87 9.83 8.62
C ASP A 107 12.58 8.99 8.76
N LEU A 108 12.27 8.61 10.00
CA LEU A 108 11.13 7.77 10.34
C LEU A 108 9.79 8.35 9.87
N ASP A 109 9.62 9.67 9.87
CA ASP A 109 8.39 10.30 9.39
C ASP A 109 8.28 10.26 7.86
N PHE A 110 9.41 10.38 7.17
CA PHE A 110 9.47 10.27 5.71
C PHE A 110 9.13 8.84 5.28
N ILE A 111 9.75 7.85 5.94
CA ILE A 111 9.46 6.42 5.77
C ILE A 111 7.99 6.13 6.05
N LEU A 112 7.44 6.68 7.15
CA LEU A 112 6.04 6.49 7.51
C LEU A 112 5.10 6.92 6.38
N ASN A 113 5.29 8.12 5.82
CA ASN A 113 4.44 8.61 4.74
C ASN A 113 4.60 7.81 3.44
N ALA A 114 5.83 7.43 3.08
CA ALA A 114 6.06 6.57 1.91
C ALA A 114 5.41 5.19 2.08
N GLY A 115 5.45 4.64 3.30
CA GLY A 115 4.82 3.37 3.67
C GLY A 115 3.29 3.45 3.62
N GLU A 116 2.71 4.57 4.04
CA GLU A 116 1.27 4.83 3.95
C GLU A 116 0.81 4.95 2.49
N LEU A 117 1.54 5.69 1.64
CA LEU A 117 1.28 5.75 0.20
C LEU A 117 1.32 4.36 -0.44
N PHE A 118 2.37 3.59 -0.14
CA PHE A 118 2.51 2.22 -0.63
C PHE A 118 1.38 1.31 -0.15
N SER A 119 1.01 1.39 1.12
CA SER A 119 -0.08 0.61 1.70
C SER A 119 -1.41 0.90 1.01
N LEU A 120 -1.72 2.17 0.71
CA LEU A 120 -2.94 2.51 -0.04
C LEU A 120 -2.99 1.82 -1.40
N VAL A 121 -1.86 1.70 -2.12
CA VAL A 121 -1.81 0.99 -3.41
C VAL A 121 -2.08 -0.49 -3.25
N VAL A 122 -1.46 -1.14 -2.25
CA VAL A 122 -1.65 -2.57 -1.99
C VAL A 122 -3.09 -2.85 -1.54
N TYR A 123 -3.63 -2.05 -0.63
CA TYR A 123 -5.02 -2.18 -0.20
C TYR A 123 -6.00 -1.92 -1.33
N GLY A 124 -5.75 -0.93 -2.20
CA GLY A 124 -6.61 -0.69 -3.35
C GLY A 124 -6.68 -1.89 -4.29
N GLN A 125 -5.55 -2.58 -4.52
CA GLN A 125 -5.52 -3.84 -5.26
C GLN A 125 -6.39 -4.90 -4.59
N LEU A 126 -6.17 -5.16 -3.30
CA LEU A 126 -6.91 -6.18 -2.53
C LEU A 126 -8.42 -5.88 -2.48
N ILE A 127 -8.80 -4.61 -2.37
CA ILE A 127 -10.20 -4.17 -2.37
C ILE A 127 -10.85 -4.48 -3.72
N ILE A 128 -10.17 -4.21 -4.84
CA ILE A 128 -10.70 -4.50 -6.18
C ILE A 128 -10.84 -6.02 -6.40
N GLU A 129 -9.83 -6.81 -6.03
CA GLU A 129 -9.89 -8.28 -6.12
C GLU A 129 -11.07 -8.85 -5.32
N ASN A 130 -11.26 -8.38 -4.08
CA ASN A 130 -12.33 -8.83 -3.21
C ASN A 130 -13.71 -8.30 -3.62
N ALA A 131 -13.79 -7.11 -4.24
CA ALA A 131 -15.04 -6.58 -4.76
C ALA A 131 -15.70 -7.55 -5.76
N LYS A 132 -14.89 -8.25 -6.57
CA LYS A 132 -15.35 -9.30 -7.50
C LYS A 132 -15.87 -10.53 -6.75
N ILE A 133 -15.17 -10.97 -5.71
CA ILE A 133 -15.54 -12.16 -4.90
C ILE A 133 -16.87 -11.93 -4.18
N TYR A 134 -17.00 -10.79 -3.51
CA TYR A 134 -18.19 -10.44 -2.71
C TYR A 134 -19.30 -9.75 -3.51
N LYS A 135 -19.12 -9.56 -4.82
CA LYS A 135 -20.08 -8.90 -5.73
C LYS A 135 -20.48 -7.51 -5.25
N ILE A 136 -19.48 -6.72 -4.84
CA ILE A 136 -19.67 -5.35 -4.37
C ILE A 136 -20.06 -4.45 -5.54
N HIS A 137 -21.04 -3.57 -5.31
CA HIS A 137 -21.51 -2.64 -6.32
C HIS A 137 -20.48 -1.54 -6.62
N ASN A 138 -20.35 -1.15 -7.89
CA ASN A 138 -19.40 -0.11 -8.33
C ASN A 138 -19.57 1.22 -7.59
N HIS A 139 -20.79 1.58 -7.17
CA HIS A 139 -21.01 2.80 -6.37
C HIS A 139 -20.31 2.74 -5.02
N LEU A 140 -20.33 1.59 -4.32
CA LEU A 140 -19.64 1.46 -3.05
C LEU A 140 -18.12 1.44 -3.26
N LEU A 141 -17.65 0.75 -4.30
CA LEU A 141 -16.24 0.75 -4.67
C LEU A 141 -15.75 2.17 -4.98
N ASP A 142 -16.49 2.95 -5.75
CA ASP A 142 -16.18 4.34 -6.04
C ASP A 142 -16.11 5.22 -4.78
N GLN A 143 -17.03 5.03 -3.83
CA GLN A 143 -17.01 5.75 -2.54
C GLN A 143 -15.82 5.37 -1.66
N ILE A 144 -15.37 4.11 -1.72
CA ILE A 144 -14.12 3.70 -1.04
C ILE A 144 -12.94 4.44 -1.67
N PHE A 145 -12.86 4.47 -3.00
CA PHE A 145 -11.76 5.14 -3.68
C PHE A 145 -11.78 6.68 -3.54
N ASP A 146 -12.93 7.30 -3.28
CA ASP A 146 -13.01 8.72 -2.94
C ASP A 146 -12.11 9.08 -1.74
N PHE A 147 -12.21 8.35 -0.62
CA PHE A 147 -11.37 8.65 0.54
C PHE A 147 -9.92 8.20 0.32
N MET A 148 -9.68 7.13 -0.45
CA MET A 148 -8.32 6.72 -0.79
C MET A 148 -7.57 7.79 -1.58
N VAL A 149 -8.22 8.45 -2.55
CA VAL A 149 -7.64 9.58 -3.30
C VAL A 149 -7.27 10.74 -2.37
N ARG A 150 -8.13 11.03 -1.38
CA ARG A 150 -7.91 12.09 -0.39
C ARG A 150 -6.75 11.74 0.54
N ASP A 151 -6.69 10.50 1.01
CA ASP A 151 -5.62 10.03 1.90
C ASP A 151 -4.27 9.99 1.18
N PHE A 152 -4.24 9.54 -0.08
CA PHE A 152 -3.04 9.59 -0.92
C PHE A 152 -2.53 11.02 -1.08
N SER A 153 -3.43 11.96 -1.34
CA SER A 153 -3.12 13.39 -1.42
C SER A 153 -2.62 13.96 -0.10
N ARG A 154 -3.17 13.50 1.03
CA ARG A 154 -2.75 13.91 2.38
C ARG A 154 -1.30 13.51 2.64
N TYR A 155 -0.93 12.25 2.38
CA TYR A 155 0.43 11.77 2.63
C TYR A 155 1.44 12.39 1.66
N ALA A 156 1.06 12.59 0.40
CA ALA A 156 1.89 13.31 -0.56
C ALA A 156 2.18 14.75 -0.09
N LEU A 157 1.18 15.45 0.44
CA LEU A 157 1.34 16.80 0.99
C LEU A 157 2.24 16.82 2.24
N GLN A 158 2.12 15.82 3.11
CA GLN A 158 2.97 15.69 4.29
C GLN A 158 4.43 15.52 3.90
N MET A 159 4.74 14.68 2.90
CA MET A 159 6.08 14.53 2.35
C MET A 159 6.57 15.81 1.68
N HIS A 160 5.73 16.44 0.85
CA HIS A 160 6.07 17.69 0.17
C HIS A 160 6.53 18.77 1.16
N SER A 161 5.88 18.83 2.33
CA SER A 161 6.11 19.87 3.33
C SER A 161 7.30 19.59 4.27
N LYS A 162 8.01 18.46 4.10
CA LYS A 162 9.21 18.16 4.89
C LYS A 162 10.38 19.06 4.46
N GLN A 163 11.15 19.52 5.43
CA GLN A 163 12.36 20.32 5.18
C GLN A 163 13.43 19.56 4.39
N SER A 164 13.42 18.23 4.50
CA SER A 164 14.33 17.32 3.79
C SER A 164 13.94 17.08 2.33
N SER A 165 12.75 17.51 1.88
CA SER A 165 12.28 17.28 0.51
C SER A 165 12.96 18.20 -0.48
N THR A 166 13.52 17.63 -1.54
CA THR A 166 14.17 18.37 -2.64
C THR A 166 13.17 19.03 -3.57
N GLU A 167 13.59 20.02 -4.36
CA GLU A 167 12.71 20.69 -5.34
C GLU A 167 12.09 19.70 -6.34
N LYS A 168 12.88 18.74 -6.86
CA LYS A 168 12.38 17.68 -7.75
C LYS A 168 11.32 16.81 -7.05
N GLN A 169 11.57 16.41 -5.80
CA GLN A 169 10.59 15.64 -5.02
C GLN A 169 9.30 16.43 -4.80
N GLN A 170 9.41 17.72 -4.45
CA GLN A 170 8.26 18.58 -4.21
C GLN A 170 7.38 18.73 -5.47
N GLU A 171 7.98 18.93 -6.65
CA GLU A 171 7.25 19.03 -7.91
C GLU A 171 6.44 17.77 -8.20
N ILE A 172 7.05 16.59 -8.05
CA ILE A 172 6.39 15.31 -8.28
C ILE A 172 5.28 15.08 -7.23
N LEU A 173 5.56 15.33 -5.95
CA LEU A 173 4.60 15.15 -4.87
C LEU A 173 3.36 16.05 -5.02
N LEU A 174 3.51 17.28 -5.52
CA LEU A 174 2.36 18.16 -5.82
C LEU A 174 1.44 17.58 -6.90
N ARG A 175 1.99 16.87 -7.90
CA ARG A 175 1.17 16.21 -8.94
C ARG A 175 0.39 15.01 -8.39
N MET A 176 0.79 14.44 -7.25
CA MET A 176 0.00 13.39 -6.58
C MET A 176 -1.25 13.94 -5.87
N ILE A 177 -1.32 15.25 -5.63
CA ILE A 177 -2.45 15.87 -4.93
C ILE A 177 -3.60 16.05 -5.94
N MET A 178 -4.60 15.19 -5.85
CA MET A 178 -5.76 15.18 -6.73
C MET A 178 -7.06 15.25 -5.93
N LYS A 179 -8.12 15.77 -6.55
CA LYS A 179 -9.45 15.79 -5.94
C LYS A 179 -10.24 14.57 -6.42
N PRO A 180 -10.96 13.88 -5.54
CA PRO A 180 -11.86 12.82 -5.97
C PRO A 180 -13.03 13.41 -6.77
N ASP A 181 -13.63 12.56 -7.61
CA ASP A 181 -14.87 12.84 -8.32
C ASP A 181 -16.06 12.70 -7.36
N VAL A 182 -16.77 13.81 -7.13
CA VAL A 182 -17.96 13.85 -6.27
C VAL A 182 -19.20 13.87 -7.14
N ASN A 183 -19.89 12.73 -7.23
CA ASN A 183 -21.20 12.65 -7.85
C ASN A 183 -22.30 12.78 -6.79
N LYS A 184 -23.08 13.86 -6.85
CA LYS A 184 -24.16 14.17 -5.90
C LYS A 184 -25.42 13.31 -6.06
N GLU A 185 -25.53 12.56 -7.15
CA GLU A 185 -26.69 11.72 -7.47
C GLU A 185 -26.45 10.23 -7.11
N ARG A 186 -25.27 9.89 -6.58
CA ARG A 186 -24.92 8.55 -6.10
C ARG A 186 -25.38 8.29 -4.67
#